data_AF-A0AB39P9L8-F1
#
_entry.id   AF-A0AB39P9L8-F1
#
_cell.length_a   1.000
_cell.length_b   1.000
_cell.length_c   1.000
_cell.angle_alpha   90.00
_cell.angle_beta   90.00
_cell.angle_gamma   90.00
#
_symmetry.space_group_name_H-M   'P 1'
#
loop_
_entity.id
_entity.type
_entity.pdbx_description
1 polymer ?
#
loop_
_entity_poly.entity_id
_entity_poly.type
_entity_poly.pdbx_seq_one_letter_code
_entity_poly.pdbx_strand_id
1 'polypeptide(L)'
;MREFSRRGAIGLGAGAAAAMGLAGCGTAMTDGGGHIGGSPSGGHAGPKRPARLIGDGSTSFTGKQPHQPGKPEPLEPGQTPPQFVIFSWDGAGEVGTGLFTRFLDLAKEHDAHMTFFLSGLYLLPESKKRMYLPPNNPKGASDIGYLTDEHIKMTLKGVHRAWLDGHEIGTHFNGHFCSGNGTVANWTPAQWRSEIDQAKSFVKEWRTNTGWTDMPSLPFDYEKELVGGRTPCLLGQNNLLPTAKELGWRYDASSPGGLQQWPGKKEGVWDFPLQGIPFPGHSFEVLSMDYNILANQSHASTKAPPANYPGWRTQAADAYIAGFKRAYETNRAPFFIGNHFEQWNGGIYMDAVEQAFKYVAREKEKGADVRIVSFRQFADWLDVQKPEVLTKLQKLGVGEQPAGGWKSYLGDTSTNATSSATASANS
;
A
#
# COMPACT_ATOMS: atom_id res chain seq x y z
N MET A 1 -13.43 -18.97 21.30
CA MET A 1 -14.59 -18.35 20.63
C MET A 1 -15.37 -17.52 21.64
N ARG A 2 -15.20 -16.19 21.58
CA ARG A 2 -16.13 -15.19 22.14
C ARG A 2 -16.09 -14.01 21.19
N GLU A 3 -17.16 -13.84 20.42
CA GLU A 3 -17.37 -12.70 19.54
C GLU A 3 -17.58 -11.45 20.40
N PHE A 4 -16.67 -10.48 20.30
CA PHE A 4 -16.90 -9.16 20.87
C PHE A 4 -17.57 -8.27 19.82
N SER A 5 -18.88 -8.06 20.01
CA SER A 5 -19.70 -7.08 19.30
C SER A 5 -19.06 -5.68 19.37
N ARG A 6 -18.60 -5.18 18.22
CA ARG A 6 -18.02 -3.84 18.05
C ARG A 6 -19.13 -2.79 18.00
N ARG A 7 -19.34 -2.08 19.11
CA ARG A 7 -20.06 -0.79 19.11
C ARG A 7 -19.04 0.35 18.99
N GLY A 8 -19.43 1.35 18.21
CA GLY A 8 -18.53 2.28 17.53
C GLY A 8 -17.87 3.36 18.38
N ALA A 9 -16.91 4.02 17.74
CA ALA A 9 -16.52 5.41 17.94
C ALA A 9 -15.63 5.84 16.76
N ILE A 10 -16.23 6.16 15.61
CA ILE A 10 -15.59 7.05 14.64
C ILE A 10 -16.28 8.40 14.86
N GLY A 11 -15.59 9.29 15.55
CA GLY A 11 -16.08 10.60 15.94
C GLY A 11 -15.04 11.67 15.65
N LEU A 12 -15.26 12.37 14.53
CA LEU A 12 -15.04 13.80 14.31
C LEU A 12 -13.83 14.48 14.97
N GLY A 13 -12.84 14.83 14.15
CA GLY A 13 -11.85 15.87 14.44
C GLY A 13 -11.97 17.03 13.46
N ALA A 14 -13.05 17.82 13.53
CA ALA A 14 -13.15 19.09 12.81
C ALA A 14 -12.77 20.28 13.72
N GLY A 15 -11.84 21.10 13.25
CA GLY A 15 -11.80 22.55 13.49
C GLY A 15 -11.18 23.08 14.79
N ALA A 16 -10.01 23.72 14.66
CA ALA A 16 -9.69 24.99 15.32
C ALA A 16 -8.56 25.70 14.57
N ALA A 17 -8.92 26.74 13.81
CA ALA A 17 -7.98 27.69 13.23
C ALA A 17 -7.45 28.64 14.31
N ALA A 18 -6.16 28.95 14.28
CA ALA A 18 -5.59 30.08 15.00
C ALA A 18 -4.75 30.91 14.01
N ALA A 19 -5.25 32.10 13.71
CA ALA A 19 -4.57 33.13 12.94
C ALA A 19 -3.55 33.87 13.84
N MET A 20 -2.35 34.12 13.33
CA MET A 20 -1.52 35.26 13.75
C MET A 20 -0.85 35.88 12.51
N GLY A 21 -0.96 37.20 12.41
CA GLY A 21 -0.58 37.99 11.24
C GLY A 21 0.84 38.59 11.27
N LEU A 22 1.37 38.73 10.04
CA LEU A 22 2.13 39.82 9.41
C LEU A 22 3.08 40.73 10.22
N ALA A 23 4.35 40.79 9.78
CA ALA A 23 5.11 41.98 9.30
C ALA A 23 6.47 41.48 8.74
N GLY A 24 6.88 41.74 7.49
CA GLY A 24 7.51 42.98 6.97
C GLY A 24 9.01 43.03 7.32
N CYS A 25 10.02 43.28 6.48
CA CYS A 25 10.19 43.85 5.15
C CYS A 25 11.54 43.33 4.55
N GLY A 26 11.68 43.35 3.22
CA GLY A 26 12.92 43.00 2.53
C GLY A 26 13.88 44.17 2.31
N THR A 27 15.05 43.87 1.72
CA THR A 27 15.78 44.69 0.75
C THR A 27 16.82 43.84 0.02
N ALA A 28 16.97 44.11 -1.28
CA ALA A 28 17.85 43.47 -2.25
C ALA A 28 19.27 44.08 -2.26
N MET A 29 20.23 43.39 -2.92
CA MET A 29 21.14 43.89 -3.99
C MET A 29 22.34 42.94 -4.20
N THR A 30 22.43 42.38 -5.42
CA THR A 30 23.57 42.30 -6.39
C THR A 30 25.00 42.61 -5.89
N ASP A 31 26.14 42.08 -6.36
CA ASP A 31 26.58 41.42 -7.61
C ASP A 31 28.01 40.87 -7.39
N GLY A 32 28.54 40.00 -8.27
CA GLY A 32 30.00 39.78 -8.39
C GLY A 32 30.42 38.46 -9.05
N GLY A 33 30.91 38.52 -10.30
CA GLY A 33 31.18 37.37 -11.18
C GLY A 33 32.51 36.62 -10.99
N GLY A 34 32.70 35.57 -11.80
CA GLY A 34 33.98 34.85 -11.93
C GLY A 34 33.87 33.46 -12.56
N HIS A 35 34.06 33.35 -13.88
CA HIS A 35 34.20 32.11 -14.67
C HIS A 35 35.45 31.29 -14.31
N ILE A 36 35.38 29.94 -14.35
CA ILE A 36 36.21 28.90 -15.05
C ILE A 36 35.43 27.57 -14.85
N GLY A 37 34.96 26.78 -15.82
CA GLY A 37 35.62 26.15 -16.97
C GLY A 37 35.80 24.64 -16.68
N GLY A 38 34.95 23.77 -17.26
CA GLY A 38 35.10 22.31 -17.17
C GLY A 38 33.87 21.50 -17.59
N SER A 39 33.77 21.15 -18.87
CA SER A 39 32.77 20.20 -19.39
C SER A 39 33.07 18.75 -18.93
N PRO A 40 32.02 17.94 -18.76
CA PRO A 40 32.08 16.57 -19.27
C PRO A 40 30.98 16.31 -20.30
N SER A 41 31.40 15.63 -21.36
CA SER A 41 30.66 15.12 -22.50
C SER A 41 29.28 14.54 -22.16
N GLY A 42 28.26 15.10 -22.80
CA GLY A 42 26.89 14.61 -22.75
C GLY A 42 26.73 13.26 -23.45
N GLY A 43 26.27 12.26 -22.71
CA GLY A 43 25.57 11.12 -23.28
C GLY A 43 24.23 11.60 -23.84
N HIS A 44 24.01 11.41 -25.13
CA HIS A 44 22.76 11.74 -25.80
C HIS A 44 21.59 10.93 -25.19
N ALA A 45 20.82 11.57 -24.31
CA ALA A 45 19.47 11.15 -24.02
C ALA A 45 18.63 11.39 -25.29
N GLY A 46 18.15 10.31 -25.91
CA GLY A 46 17.23 10.39 -27.03
C GLY A 46 15.98 11.24 -26.70
N PRO A 47 15.28 11.78 -27.70
CA PRO A 47 14.18 12.71 -27.48
C PRO A 47 13.12 12.09 -26.57
N LYS A 48 12.94 12.69 -25.38
CA LYS A 48 11.84 12.35 -24.46
C LYS A 48 10.54 12.52 -25.24
N ARG A 49 9.87 11.41 -25.57
CA ARG A 49 8.54 11.47 -26.18
C ARG A 49 7.65 12.32 -25.26
N PRO A 50 6.98 13.37 -25.77
CA PRO A 50 6.13 14.19 -24.92
C PRO A 50 5.02 13.32 -24.32
N ALA A 51 4.74 13.52 -23.03
CA ALA A 51 3.67 12.81 -22.34
C ALA A 51 2.35 13.03 -23.08
N ARG A 52 1.63 11.95 -23.36
CA ARG A 52 0.33 12.02 -24.05
C ARG A 52 -0.77 12.16 -23.00
N LEU A 53 -1.41 13.33 -22.94
CA LEU A 53 -2.55 13.56 -22.05
C LEU A 53 -3.69 12.57 -22.32
N ILE A 54 -4.40 12.17 -21.25
CA ILE A 54 -5.55 11.28 -21.30
C ILE A 54 -6.77 12.04 -20.76
N GLY A 55 -7.91 11.91 -21.43
CA GLY A 55 -9.16 12.54 -20.99
C GLY A 55 -9.03 14.06 -20.88
N ASP A 56 -9.37 14.62 -19.73
CA ASP A 56 -9.28 16.06 -19.43
C ASP A 56 -7.84 16.55 -19.12
N GLY A 57 -6.85 15.66 -19.24
CA GLY A 57 -5.45 15.94 -18.95
C GLY A 57 -5.08 15.79 -17.47
N SER A 58 -5.96 15.30 -16.61
CA SER A 58 -5.64 14.93 -15.22
C SER A 58 -4.59 13.84 -15.14
N THR A 59 -4.60 12.93 -16.11
CA THR A 59 -3.64 11.83 -16.25
C THR A 59 -2.94 11.90 -17.60
N SER A 60 -1.81 11.20 -17.72
CA SER A 60 -1.02 11.15 -18.94
C SER A 60 -0.32 9.81 -19.11
N PHE A 61 -0.20 9.37 -20.36
CA PHE A 61 0.60 8.21 -20.72
C PHE A 61 2.06 8.63 -20.89
N THR A 62 2.94 8.11 -20.05
CA THR A 62 4.39 8.42 -20.04
C THR A 62 5.26 7.23 -20.49
N GLY A 63 4.66 6.07 -20.77
CA GLY A 63 5.38 4.83 -21.09
C GLY A 63 5.36 3.84 -19.92
N LYS A 64 6.40 3.01 -19.81
CA LYS A 64 6.58 2.14 -18.64
C LYS A 64 6.87 3.00 -17.42
N GLN A 65 6.35 2.57 -16.26
CA GLN A 65 6.71 3.19 -15.00
C GLN A 65 8.24 3.16 -14.81
N PRO A 66 8.88 4.27 -14.40
CA PRO A 66 10.30 4.28 -14.04
C PRO A 66 10.58 3.49 -12.76
N HIS A 67 11.88 3.24 -12.49
CA HIS A 67 12.39 2.59 -11.29
C HIS A 67 11.65 1.30 -10.90
N GLN A 68 11.30 0.48 -11.89
CA GLN A 68 10.80 -0.87 -11.61
C GLN A 68 11.97 -1.83 -11.35
N PRO A 69 11.79 -2.84 -10.49
CA PRO A 69 12.78 -3.89 -10.30
C PRO A 69 13.07 -4.62 -11.61
N GLY A 70 14.15 -5.40 -11.61
CA GLY A 70 14.46 -6.33 -12.69
C GLY A 70 13.30 -7.29 -12.98
N LYS A 71 13.32 -7.91 -14.16
CA LYS A 71 12.30 -8.88 -14.55
C LYS A 71 12.22 -9.99 -13.48
N PRO A 72 11.01 -10.37 -13.01
CA PRO A 72 10.88 -11.45 -12.03
C PRO A 72 11.37 -12.78 -12.62
N GLU A 73 12.02 -13.57 -11.77
CA GLU A 73 12.58 -14.88 -12.12
C GLU A 73 11.97 -15.99 -11.24
N PRO A 74 11.70 -17.17 -11.81
CA PRO A 74 11.27 -18.33 -11.04
C PRO A 74 12.38 -18.78 -10.07
N LEU A 75 11.99 -19.36 -8.94
CA LEU A 75 12.93 -20.01 -8.04
C LEU A 75 13.58 -21.23 -8.72
N GLU A 76 14.90 -21.31 -8.61
CA GLU A 76 15.65 -22.50 -8.97
C GLU A 76 15.41 -23.63 -7.96
N PRO A 77 15.56 -24.91 -8.37
CA PRO A 77 15.40 -26.04 -7.45
C PRO A 77 16.26 -25.90 -6.19
N GLY A 78 15.60 -25.95 -5.03
CA GLY A 78 16.26 -25.83 -3.72
C GLY A 78 16.68 -24.40 -3.33
N GLN A 79 16.38 -23.39 -4.14
CA GLN A 79 16.66 -21.99 -3.79
C GLN A 79 15.77 -21.51 -2.64
N THR A 80 16.38 -20.91 -1.62
CA THR A 80 15.64 -20.23 -0.55
C THR A 80 14.84 -19.05 -1.12
N PRO A 81 13.54 -18.93 -0.82
CA PRO A 81 12.78 -17.75 -1.24
C PRO A 81 13.32 -16.47 -0.60
N PRO A 82 13.36 -15.35 -1.34
CA PRO A 82 13.65 -14.05 -0.77
C PRO A 82 12.57 -13.68 0.24
N GLN A 83 12.92 -12.90 1.26
CA GLN A 83 11.91 -12.33 2.14
C GLN A 83 11.32 -11.07 1.52
N PHE A 84 10.07 -11.16 1.09
CA PHE A 84 9.32 -9.99 0.64
C PHE A 84 8.76 -9.22 1.84
N VAL A 85 8.93 -7.90 1.83
CA VAL A 85 8.30 -6.99 2.80
C VAL A 85 7.58 -5.90 2.01
N ILE A 86 6.29 -5.72 2.26
CA ILE A 86 5.43 -4.82 1.49
C ILE A 86 4.82 -3.82 2.46
N PHE A 87 5.21 -2.55 2.33
CA PHE A 87 4.61 -1.43 3.05
C PHE A 87 3.49 -0.82 2.21
N SER A 88 2.35 -0.57 2.86
CA SER A 88 1.18 0.01 2.24
C SER A 88 0.55 1.13 3.06
N TRP A 89 -0.12 2.05 2.37
CA TRP A 89 -0.73 3.25 2.92
C TRP A 89 -2.19 3.34 2.50
N ASP A 90 -3.10 3.18 3.44
CA ASP A 90 -4.55 3.23 3.23
C ASP A 90 -5.03 4.69 3.21
N GLY A 91 -5.88 5.02 2.22
CA GLY A 91 -6.34 6.38 1.92
C GLY A 91 -5.31 7.21 1.16
N ALA A 92 -4.04 7.19 1.59
CA ALA A 92 -2.89 7.85 0.96
C ALA A 92 -3.08 9.35 0.62
N GLY A 93 -3.81 10.08 1.46
CA GLY A 93 -3.94 11.54 1.38
C GLY A 93 -2.84 12.26 2.18
N GLU A 94 -2.37 13.42 1.69
CA GLU A 94 -1.49 14.31 2.45
C GLU A 94 -2.33 15.43 3.11
N VAL A 95 -2.27 15.49 4.44
CA VAL A 95 -3.05 16.41 5.28
C VAL A 95 -2.18 17.46 5.98
N GLY A 96 -1.02 17.78 5.40
CA GLY A 96 -0.09 18.81 5.89
C GLY A 96 0.82 18.32 7.02
N THR A 97 0.89 17.01 7.24
CA THR A 97 1.76 16.41 8.27
C THR A 97 3.16 16.11 7.73
N GLY A 98 3.32 16.09 6.41
CA GLY A 98 4.57 15.77 5.72
C GLY A 98 4.89 14.27 5.74
N LEU A 99 3.97 13.43 6.22
CA LEU A 99 4.18 11.98 6.30
C LEU A 99 4.32 11.34 4.92
N PHE A 100 3.59 11.84 3.90
CA PHE A 100 3.72 11.31 2.56
C PHE A 100 5.15 11.54 2.04
N THR A 101 5.66 12.77 2.17
CA THR A 101 7.03 13.09 1.76
C THR A 101 8.07 12.31 2.57
N ARG A 102 7.91 12.21 3.90
CA ARG A 102 8.80 11.47 4.80
C ARG A 102 9.01 10.02 4.34
N PHE A 103 7.94 9.30 4.02
CA PHE A 103 8.05 7.90 3.61
C PHE A 103 8.50 7.72 2.15
N LEU A 104 8.24 8.67 1.25
CA LEU A 104 8.84 8.68 -0.08
C LEU A 104 10.36 8.90 -0.02
N ASP A 105 10.83 9.80 0.85
CA ASP A 105 12.26 10.02 1.06
C ASP A 105 12.93 8.77 1.66
N LEU A 106 12.31 8.16 2.66
CA LEU A 106 12.79 6.91 3.28
C LEU A 106 12.87 5.76 2.27
N ALA A 107 11.85 5.60 1.43
CA ALA A 107 11.86 4.54 0.42
C ALA A 107 12.92 4.75 -0.65
N LYS A 108 13.17 6.01 -1.04
CA LYS A 108 14.25 6.37 -1.95
C LYS A 108 15.64 6.11 -1.34
N GLU A 109 15.83 6.40 -0.06
CA GLU A 109 17.10 6.16 0.66
C GLU A 109 17.50 4.68 0.64
N HIS A 110 16.52 3.77 0.76
CA HIS A 110 16.77 2.34 0.91
C HIS A 110 16.39 1.48 -0.32
N ASP A 111 16.15 2.10 -1.47
CA ASP A 111 15.75 1.42 -2.71
C ASP A 111 14.58 0.46 -2.47
N ALA A 112 13.46 1.05 -2.06
CA ALA A 112 12.24 0.36 -1.69
C ALA A 112 11.05 0.88 -2.50
N HIS A 113 10.09 0.00 -2.77
CA HIS A 113 8.83 0.39 -3.40
C HIS A 113 7.66 0.06 -2.47
N MET A 114 6.71 1.00 -2.37
CA MET A 114 5.53 0.87 -1.52
C MET A 114 4.25 0.87 -2.35
N THR A 115 3.13 0.57 -1.71
CA THR A 115 1.80 0.67 -2.33
C THR A 115 0.95 1.74 -1.64
N PHE A 116 0.44 2.69 -2.39
CA PHE A 116 -0.46 3.74 -1.91
C PHE A 116 -1.87 3.41 -2.36
N PHE A 117 -2.72 2.95 -1.44
CA PHE A 117 -4.13 2.72 -1.71
C PHE A 117 -4.87 4.05 -1.61
N LEU A 118 -4.96 4.76 -2.74
CA LEU A 118 -5.54 6.09 -2.80
C LEU A 118 -7.06 6.01 -2.68
N SER A 119 -7.63 6.81 -1.78
CA SER A 119 -9.06 7.08 -1.76
C SER A 119 -9.41 8.12 -2.83
N GLY A 120 -10.37 7.81 -3.71
CA GLY A 120 -10.73 8.70 -4.82
C GLY A 120 -11.24 10.08 -4.37
N LEU A 121 -11.94 10.12 -3.22
CA LEU A 121 -12.42 11.37 -2.62
C LEU A 121 -11.32 12.34 -2.23
N TYR A 122 -10.08 11.88 -2.03
CA TYR A 122 -8.94 12.76 -1.75
C TYR A 122 -8.47 13.54 -2.97
N LEU A 123 -9.06 13.31 -4.15
CA LEU A 123 -8.92 14.13 -5.35
C LEU A 123 -10.23 14.82 -5.78
N LEU A 124 -11.27 14.79 -4.94
CA LEU A 124 -12.55 15.45 -5.17
C LEU A 124 -12.73 16.63 -4.19
N PRO A 125 -12.81 17.88 -4.67
CA PRO A 125 -13.08 19.02 -3.80
C PRO A 125 -14.41 18.86 -3.05
N GLU A 126 -14.45 19.28 -1.78
CA GLU A 126 -15.68 19.13 -0.97
C GLU A 126 -16.87 19.89 -1.59
N SER A 127 -16.62 21.02 -2.26
CA SER A 127 -17.64 21.78 -3.01
C SER A 127 -18.35 20.94 -4.09
N LYS A 128 -17.73 19.85 -4.52
CA LYS A 128 -18.23 18.88 -5.49
C LYS A 128 -18.66 17.55 -4.84
N LYS A 129 -18.77 17.43 -3.52
CA LYS A 129 -19.14 16.18 -2.82
C LYS A 129 -20.40 15.51 -3.33
N ARG A 130 -21.36 16.30 -3.83
CA ARG A 130 -22.59 15.79 -4.44
C ARG A 130 -22.36 14.99 -5.73
N MET A 131 -21.16 14.96 -6.31
CA MET A 131 -20.85 14.07 -7.44
C MET A 131 -20.63 12.62 -6.97
N TYR A 132 -20.29 12.41 -5.71
CA TYR A 132 -20.15 11.08 -5.14
C TYR A 132 -21.51 10.48 -4.77
N LEU A 133 -21.78 9.30 -5.31
CA LEU A 133 -22.98 8.49 -5.11
C LEU A 133 -22.58 7.20 -4.37
N PRO A 134 -22.40 7.25 -3.05
CA PRO A 134 -22.05 6.06 -2.29
C PRO A 134 -23.18 5.03 -2.30
N PRO A 135 -22.93 3.75 -2.61
CA PRO A 135 -23.94 2.72 -2.50
C PRO A 135 -24.58 2.67 -1.11
N ASN A 136 -25.91 2.57 -1.06
CA ASN A 136 -26.70 2.45 0.17
C ASN A 136 -26.54 3.62 1.18
N ASN A 137 -25.98 4.76 0.77
CA ASN A 137 -25.75 5.92 1.64
C ASN A 137 -26.23 7.22 0.98
N PRO A 138 -26.43 8.32 1.74
CA PRO A 138 -26.81 9.61 1.18
C PRO A 138 -25.79 10.16 0.18
N LYS A 139 -26.28 10.84 -0.87
CA LYS A 139 -25.46 11.52 -1.88
C LYS A 139 -24.41 12.44 -1.26
N GLY A 140 -23.13 12.16 -1.51
CA GLY A 140 -21.97 12.87 -1.01
C GLY A 140 -21.52 12.53 0.42
N ALA A 141 -22.15 11.55 1.08
CA ALA A 141 -21.69 11.07 2.38
C ALA A 141 -20.29 10.44 2.29
N SER A 142 -19.48 10.57 3.35
CA SER A 142 -18.14 9.99 3.47
C SER A 142 -17.77 9.91 4.95
N ASP A 143 -17.30 8.76 5.43
CA ASP A 143 -16.84 8.56 6.81
C ASP A 143 -15.39 9.04 7.01
N ILE A 144 -14.64 9.26 5.93
CA ILE A 144 -13.27 9.83 5.93
C ILE A 144 -13.25 11.32 5.56
N GLY A 145 -14.41 11.93 5.37
CA GLY A 145 -14.52 13.33 4.98
C GLY A 145 -14.00 13.61 3.56
N TYR A 146 -13.63 14.87 3.32
CA TYR A 146 -13.04 15.38 2.09
C TYR A 146 -11.81 16.22 2.45
N LEU A 147 -10.79 16.21 1.60
CA LEU A 147 -9.62 17.04 1.80
C LEU A 147 -9.91 18.52 1.47
N THR A 148 -9.18 19.43 2.11
CA THR A 148 -9.13 20.83 1.67
C THR A 148 -8.44 20.91 0.31
N ASP A 149 -8.73 21.96 -0.46
CA ASP A 149 -8.09 22.20 -1.77
C ASP A 149 -6.55 22.15 -1.68
N GLU A 150 -5.97 22.72 -0.61
CA GLU A 150 -4.54 22.66 -0.35
C GLU A 150 -4.03 21.22 -0.20
N HIS A 151 -4.71 20.41 0.62
CA HIS A 151 -4.38 19.01 0.84
C HIS A 151 -4.59 18.15 -0.41
N ILE A 152 -5.55 18.49 -1.29
CA ILE A 152 -5.68 17.85 -2.61
C ILE A 152 -4.44 18.14 -3.46
N LYS A 153 -3.96 19.40 -3.51
CA LYS A 153 -2.73 19.75 -4.25
C LYS A 153 -1.52 19.00 -3.72
N MET A 154 -1.40 18.89 -2.39
CA MET A 154 -0.32 18.13 -1.76
C MET A 154 -0.40 16.64 -2.10
N THR A 155 -1.60 16.05 -2.05
CA THR A 155 -1.87 14.65 -2.42
C THR A 155 -1.50 14.40 -3.87
N LEU A 156 -1.92 15.25 -4.81
CA LEU A 156 -1.55 15.15 -6.23
C LEU A 156 -0.03 15.18 -6.44
N LYS A 157 0.70 16.05 -5.72
CA LYS A 157 2.17 16.09 -5.77
C LYS A 157 2.79 14.79 -5.23
N GLY A 158 2.27 14.28 -4.11
CA GLY A 158 2.70 13.03 -3.50
C GLY A 158 2.48 11.83 -4.44
N VAL A 159 1.29 11.70 -5.01
CA VAL A 159 0.93 10.62 -5.96
C VAL A 159 1.75 10.72 -7.26
N HIS A 160 1.94 11.92 -7.79
CA HIS A 160 2.80 12.15 -8.97
C HIS A 160 4.23 11.68 -8.70
N ARG A 161 4.81 12.11 -7.58
CA ARG A 161 6.16 11.71 -7.17
C ARG A 161 6.22 10.20 -6.93
N ALA A 162 5.25 9.64 -6.21
CA ALA A 162 5.24 8.22 -5.87
C ALA A 162 5.29 7.33 -7.12
N TRP A 163 4.51 7.67 -8.15
CA TRP A 163 4.58 6.98 -9.43
C TRP A 163 5.96 7.08 -10.08
N LEU A 164 6.51 8.30 -10.12
CA LEU A 164 7.83 8.55 -10.71
C LEU A 164 8.96 7.90 -9.94
N ASP A 165 8.82 7.62 -8.66
CA ASP A 165 9.79 6.90 -7.81
C ASP A 165 9.56 5.36 -7.86
N GLY A 166 8.65 4.88 -8.70
CA GLY A 166 8.42 3.45 -8.96
C GLY A 166 7.45 2.76 -7.99
N HIS A 167 6.71 3.52 -7.17
CA HIS A 167 5.72 2.99 -6.24
C HIS A 167 4.38 2.69 -6.91
N GLU A 168 3.59 1.81 -6.32
CA GLU A 168 2.29 1.46 -6.84
C GLU A 168 1.19 2.39 -6.31
N ILE A 169 0.23 2.74 -7.17
CA ILE A 169 -1.01 3.41 -6.80
C ILE A 169 -2.17 2.41 -6.95
N GLY A 170 -2.66 1.88 -5.83
CA GLY A 170 -3.87 1.08 -5.75
C GLY A 170 -5.05 1.91 -5.28
N THR A 171 -6.19 1.28 -4.97
CA THR A 171 -7.36 1.99 -4.43
C THR A 171 -7.71 1.60 -3.01
N HIS A 172 -8.08 2.60 -2.21
CA HIS A 172 -8.84 2.44 -0.96
C HIS A 172 -10.28 2.95 -1.13
N PHE A 173 -10.79 2.86 -2.36
CA PHE A 173 -12.16 3.19 -2.74
C PHE A 173 -12.53 4.64 -2.36
N ASN A 174 -13.77 4.93 -1.95
CA ASN A 174 -14.21 6.29 -1.66
C ASN A 174 -14.63 6.46 -0.20
N GLY A 175 -15.91 6.32 0.11
CA GLY A 175 -16.51 6.87 1.34
C GLY A 175 -16.24 6.12 2.65
N HIS A 176 -15.53 4.99 2.61
CA HIS A 176 -15.01 4.26 3.78
C HIS A 176 -16.07 3.84 4.84
N PHE A 177 -17.23 3.34 4.42
CA PHE A 177 -18.32 2.99 5.35
C PHE A 177 -18.11 1.66 6.05
N CYS A 178 -17.74 1.66 7.33
CA CYS A 178 -17.41 0.44 8.06
C CYS A 178 -18.56 -0.18 8.85
N SER A 179 -19.66 0.57 9.06
CA SER A 179 -20.78 0.14 9.90
C SER A 179 -22.11 0.72 9.44
N GLY A 180 -23.21 0.29 10.09
CA GLY A 180 -24.56 0.70 9.71
C GLY A 180 -25.06 0.06 8.42
N ASN A 181 -26.26 0.44 7.98
CA ASN A 181 -26.91 -0.18 6.82
C ASN A 181 -26.15 0.04 5.51
N GLY A 182 -25.40 1.15 5.42
CA GLY A 182 -24.61 1.53 4.25
C GLY A 182 -23.20 0.94 4.18
N THR A 183 -22.82 0.09 5.15
CA THR A 183 -21.47 -0.50 5.23
C THR A 183 -21.04 -1.22 3.96
N VAL A 184 -19.75 -1.15 3.65
CA VAL A 184 -19.13 -1.88 2.53
C VAL A 184 -19.26 -3.40 2.67
N ALA A 185 -19.49 -3.91 3.89
CA ALA A 185 -19.74 -5.33 4.12
C ALA A 185 -20.99 -5.86 3.37
N ASN A 186 -21.96 -4.99 3.09
CA ASN A 186 -23.24 -5.36 2.49
C ASN A 186 -23.32 -5.04 0.99
N TRP A 187 -22.25 -4.49 0.40
CA TRP A 187 -22.28 -4.08 -1.00
C TRP A 187 -22.29 -5.27 -1.93
N THR A 188 -23.12 -5.21 -2.96
CA THR A 188 -23.16 -6.18 -4.06
C THR A 188 -21.99 -5.98 -5.03
N PRO A 189 -21.65 -6.97 -5.89
CA PRO A 189 -20.64 -6.80 -6.93
C PRO A 189 -20.88 -5.58 -7.84
N ALA A 190 -22.14 -5.31 -8.21
CA ALA A 190 -22.51 -4.15 -9.00
C ALA A 190 -22.27 -2.82 -8.26
N GLN A 191 -22.47 -2.80 -6.94
CA GLN A 191 -22.16 -1.63 -6.11
C GLN A 191 -20.65 -1.42 -5.97
N TRP A 192 -19.87 -2.50 -5.81
CA TRP A 192 -18.42 -2.42 -5.89
C TRP A 192 -17.93 -1.90 -7.25
N ARG A 193 -18.55 -2.33 -8.36
CA ARG A 193 -18.25 -1.79 -9.68
C ARG A 193 -18.48 -0.29 -9.75
N SER A 194 -19.65 0.18 -9.29
CA SER A 194 -19.96 1.60 -9.23
C SER A 194 -18.99 2.38 -8.33
N GLU A 195 -18.52 1.80 -7.22
CA GLU A 195 -17.53 2.43 -6.35
C GLU A 195 -16.17 2.58 -7.06
N ILE A 196 -15.70 1.52 -7.71
CA ILE A 196 -14.43 1.51 -8.44
C ILE A 196 -14.47 2.51 -9.60
N ASP A 197 -15.56 2.53 -10.35
CA ASP A 197 -15.73 3.45 -11.48
C ASP A 197 -15.69 4.91 -11.01
N GLN A 198 -16.31 5.23 -9.87
CA GLN A 198 -16.24 6.56 -9.25
C GLN A 198 -14.84 6.89 -8.72
N ALA A 199 -14.16 5.94 -8.06
CA ALA A 199 -12.79 6.16 -7.60
C ALA A 199 -11.84 6.45 -8.78
N LYS A 200 -11.99 5.70 -9.87
CA LYS A 200 -11.26 5.94 -11.13
C LYS A 200 -11.59 7.30 -11.71
N SER A 201 -12.86 7.71 -11.76
CA SER A 201 -13.26 9.00 -12.34
C SER A 201 -12.66 10.17 -11.57
N PHE A 202 -12.68 10.16 -10.24
CA PHE A 202 -12.11 11.25 -9.44
C PHE A 202 -10.60 11.43 -9.66
N VAL A 203 -9.85 10.33 -9.88
CA VAL A 203 -8.43 10.39 -10.23
C VAL A 203 -8.21 10.82 -11.67
N LYS A 204 -9.04 10.36 -12.61
CA LYS A 204 -8.91 10.63 -14.05
C LYS A 204 -9.47 11.99 -14.47
N GLU A 205 -10.18 12.69 -13.60
CA GLU A 205 -10.89 13.95 -13.91
C GLU A 205 -10.67 15.03 -12.84
N TRP A 206 -9.60 14.94 -12.03
CA TRP A 206 -9.33 15.92 -10.98
C TRP A 206 -9.22 17.36 -11.51
N ARG A 207 -8.75 17.58 -12.74
CA ARG A 207 -8.72 18.91 -13.36
C ARG A 207 -10.11 19.46 -13.60
N THR A 208 -11.00 18.66 -14.17
CA THR A 208 -12.40 19.05 -14.35
C THR A 208 -13.08 19.34 -13.01
N ASN A 209 -12.78 18.53 -12.00
CA ASN A 209 -13.39 18.65 -10.67
C ASN A 209 -12.90 19.89 -9.90
N THR A 210 -11.63 20.26 -10.07
CA THR A 210 -10.97 21.37 -9.36
C THR A 210 -10.95 22.69 -10.12
N GLY A 211 -11.01 22.64 -11.46
CA GLY A 211 -10.75 23.78 -12.34
C GLY A 211 -9.27 24.16 -12.49
N TRP A 212 -8.33 23.37 -11.95
CA TRP A 212 -6.91 23.70 -11.98
C TRP A 212 -6.21 23.24 -13.27
N THR A 213 -5.45 24.15 -13.87
CA THR A 213 -4.74 23.91 -15.14
C THR A 213 -3.22 23.95 -14.99
N ASP A 214 -2.69 24.48 -13.90
CA ASP A 214 -1.27 24.79 -13.67
C ASP A 214 -0.47 23.66 -12.99
N MET A 215 -1.13 22.61 -12.52
CA MET A 215 -0.47 21.44 -11.94
C MET A 215 -0.06 20.42 -13.04
N PRO A 216 1.01 19.63 -12.85
CA PRO A 216 1.34 18.55 -13.78
C PRO A 216 0.29 17.43 -13.73
N SER A 217 0.08 16.76 -14.86
CA SER A 217 -0.76 15.55 -14.92
C SER A 217 -0.15 14.42 -14.08
N LEU A 218 -1.00 13.53 -13.57
CA LEU A 218 -0.55 12.27 -13.01
C LEU A 218 0.07 11.41 -14.14
N PRO A 219 1.30 10.90 -13.99
CA PRO A 219 2.06 10.31 -15.08
C PRO A 219 1.69 8.85 -15.42
N PHE A 220 0.44 8.47 -15.21
CA PHE A 220 -0.08 7.12 -15.42
C PHE A 220 -1.51 7.09 -15.94
N ASP A 221 -1.89 5.99 -16.61
CA ASP A 221 -3.26 5.69 -17.01
C ASP A 221 -3.94 4.86 -15.92
N TYR A 222 -4.72 5.50 -15.04
CA TYR A 222 -5.32 4.81 -13.90
C TYR A 222 -6.36 3.74 -14.30
N GLU A 223 -6.83 3.74 -15.56
CA GLU A 223 -7.65 2.65 -16.07
C GLU A 223 -6.88 1.33 -16.16
N LYS A 224 -5.58 1.41 -16.49
CA LYS A 224 -4.69 0.27 -16.70
C LYS A 224 -3.86 -0.07 -15.47
N GLU A 225 -3.42 0.96 -14.75
CA GLU A 225 -2.46 0.82 -13.67
C GLU A 225 -3.12 0.48 -12.33
N LEU A 226 -4.44 0.69 -12.19
CA LEU A 226 -5.20 0.21 -11.04
C LEU A 226 -5.45 -1.30 -11.13
N VAL A 227 -4.59 -2.07 -10.48
CA VAL A 227 -4.59 -3.55 -10.53
C VAL A 227 -4.88 -4.23 -9.19
N GLY A 228 -5.19 -3.46 -8.15
CA GLY A 228 -5.54 -3.99 -6.84
C GLY A 228 -5.95 -2.89 -5.87
N GLY A 229 -6.43 -3.32 -4.70
CA GLY A 229 -6.94 -2.43 -3.67
C GLY A 229 -7.08 -3.12 -2.32
N ARG A 230 -7.47 -2.33 -1.32
CA ARG A 230 -7.87 -2.80 0.01
C ARG A 230 -9.20 -2.17 0.37
N THR A 231 -10.20 -2.98 0.72
CA THR A 231 -11.52 -2.49 1.13
C THR A 231 -11.44 -1.75 2.46
N PRO A 232 -12.24 -0.69 2.66
CA PRO A 232 -12.42 -0.05 3.96
C PRO A 232 -12.68 -1.07 5.08
N CYS A 233 -11.95 -0.94 6.17
CA CYS A 233 -12.06 -1.81 7.35
C CYS A 233 -11.93 -3.33 7.09
N LEU A 234 -11.37 -3.75 5.95
CA LEU A 234 -11.21 -5.16 5.57
C LEU A 234 -12.55 -5.92 5.44
N LEU A 235 -13.58 -5.23 4.93
CA LEU A 235 -14.94 -5.74 4.81
C LEU A 235 -15.41 -5.83 3.35
N GLY A 236 -16.25 -6.83 3.07
CA GLY A 236 -16.93 -6.95 1.77
C GLY A 236 -16.15 -7.65 0.66
N GLN A 237 -14.98 -8.24 0.96
CA GLN A 237 -14.12 -8.94 0.00
C GLN A 237 -14.90 -9.91 -0.91
N ASN A 238 -15.74 -10.78 -0.35
CA ASN A 238 -16.45 -11.81 -1.13
C ASN A 238 -17.31 -11.21 -2.27
N ASN A 239 -17.90 -10.03 -2.06
CA ASN A 239 -18.67 -9.36 -3.10
C ASN A 239 -17.81 -8.46 -4.01
N LEU A 240 -16.61 -8.10 -3.58
CA LEU A 240 -15.65 -7.36 -4.41
C LEU A 240 -14.98 -8.29 -5.44
N LEU A 241 -14.60 -9.51 -5.04
CA LEU A 241 -13.78 -10.41 -5.85
C LEU A 241 -14.35 -10.72 -7.25
N PRO A 242 -15.67 -10.94 -7.45
CA PRO A 242 -16.22 -11.12 -8.79
C PRO A 242 -15.96 -9.93 -9.71
N THR A 243 -16.14 -8.71 -9.18
CA THR A 243 -15.88 -7.46 -9.91
C THR A 243 -14.39 -7.24 -10.15
N ALA A 244 -13.55 -7.49 -9.15
CA ALA A 244 -12.09 -7.38 -9.28
C ALA A 244 -11.56 -8.32 -10.38
N LYS A 245 -12.07 -9.57 -10.42
CA LYS A 245 -11.77 -10.54 -11.48
C LYS A 245 -12.21 -10.06 -12.85
N GLU A 246 -13.43 -9.54 -12.99
CA GLU A 246 -13.94 -8.99 -14.26
C GLU A 246 -13.08 -7.84 -14.77
N LEU A 247 -12.60 -6.99 -13.86
CA LEU A 247 -11.70 -5.87 -14.15
C LEU A 247 -10.25 -6.30 -14.41
N GLY A 248 -9.92 -7.59 -14.29
CA GLY A 248 -8.57 -8.10 -14.48
C GLY A 248 -7.58 -7.70 -13.38
N TRP A 249 -8.06 -7.44 -12.16
CA TRP A 249 -7.19 -7.14 -11.03
C TRP A 249 -6.27 -8.32 -10.71
N ARG A 250 -5.06 -7.97 -10.30
CA ARG A 250 -3.96 -8.89 -9.98
C ARG A 250 -4.14 -9.43 -8.57
N TYR A 251 -4.55 -8.57 -7.64
CA TYR A 251 -4.68 -8.91 -6.23
C TYR A 251 -5.79 -8.12 -5.52
N ASP A 252 -6.18 -8.62 -4.36
CA ASP A 252 -6.95 -7.93 -3.33
C ASP A 252 -6.20 -8.04 -2.00
N ALA A 253 -6.11 -6.94 -1.26
CA ALA A 253 -5.39 -6.86 0.02
C ALA A 253 -6.33 -6.71 1.22
N SER A 254 -7.56 -7.20 1.11
CA SER A 254 -8.68 -6.92 2.01
C SER A 254 -9.01 -8.04 2.97
N SER A 255 -8.44 -9.23 2.80
CA SER A 255 -8.78 -10.37 3.66
C SER A 255 -8.41 -10.07 5.13
N PRO A 256 -9.38 -10.15 6.06
CA PRO A 256 -9.11 -9.86 7.46
C PRO A 256 -8.33 -10.99 8.13
N GLY A 257 -7.36 -10.63 8.98
CA GLY A 257 -6.82 -11.52 10.01
C GLY A 257 -6.20 -12.82 9.49
N GLY A 258 -5.40 -12.73 8.43
CA GLY A 258 -4.71 -13.90 7.87
C GLY A 258 -3.60 -14.43 8.77
N LEU A 259 -3.14 -15.63 8.44
CA LEU A 259 -1.92 -16.19 9.01
C LEU A 259 -0.71 -15.69 8.24
N GLN A 260 0.45 -15.55 8.88
CA GLN A 260 1.70 -15.20 8.21
C GLN A 260 2.21 -16.41 7.40
N GLN A 261 1.54 -16.68 6.29
CA GLN A 261 1.77 -17.79 5.37
C GLN A 261 1.80 -17.29 3.93
N TRP A 262 2.25 -18.14 3.01
CA TRP A 262 2.25 -17.80 1.59
C TRP A 262 0.83 -17.66 1.05
N PRO A 263 0.54 -16.61 0.26
CA PRO A 263 -0.79 -16.31 -0.21
C PRO A 263 -1.24 -17.29 -1.31
N GLY A 264 -2.55 -17.44 -1.45
CA GLY A 264 -3.21 -18.15 -2.55
C GLY A 264 -4.04 -17.21 -3.42
N LYS A 265 -4.74 -17.77 -4.41
CA LYS A 265 -5.75 -17.03 -5.18
C LYS A 265 -7.15 -17.33 -4.66
N LYS A 266 -8.00 -16.30 -4.55
CA LYS A 266 -9.45 -16.41 -4.38
C LYS A 266 -10.12 -15.89 -5.64
N GLU A 267 -10.98 -16.72 -6.24
CA GLU A 267 -11.65 -16.42 -7.52
C GLU A 267 -10.70 -16.04 -8.68
N GLY A 268 -9.43 -16.44 -8.62
CA GLY A 268 -8.42 -16.11 -9.63
C GLY A 268 -7.65 -14.80 -9.38
N VAL A 269 -7.96 -14.08 -8.29
CA VAL A 269 -7.27 -12.88 -7.81
C VAL A 269 -6.35 -13.28 -6.64
N TRP A 270 -5.12 -12.78 -6.59
CA TRP A 270 -4.23 -13.03 -5.45
C TRP A 270 -4.81 -12.44 -4.16
N ASP A 271 -4.87 -13.23 -3.09
CA ASP A 271 -5.37 -12.81 -1.78
C ASP A 271 -4.18 -12.44 -0.89
N PHE A 272 -4.01 -11.16 -0.58
CA PHE A 272 -2.92 -10.63 0.23
C PHE A 272 -3.43 -10.10 1.58
N PRO A 273 -3.74 -10.99 2.55
CA PRO A 273 -4.28 -10.58 3.83
C PRO A 273 -3.26 -9.79 4.65
N LEU A 274 -3.74 -8.90 5.50
CA LEU A 274 -2.93 -8.49 6.65
C LEU A 274 -2.84 -9.68 7.62
N GLN A 275 -1.62 -10.01 8.02
CA GLN A 275 -1.37 -11.15 8.91
C GLN A 275 -1.30 -10.75 10.39
N GLY A 276 -1.63 -11.69 11.27
CA GLY A 276 -1.27 -11.59 12.69
C GLY A 276 0.25 -11.60 12.88
N ILE A 277 0.75 -10.77 13.80
CA ILE A 277 2.15 -10.71 14.22
C ILE A 277 2.27 -10.76 15.76
N PRO A 278 3.40 -11.25 16.29
CA PRO A 278 3.65 -11.23 17.72
C PRO A 278 3.49 -9.82 18.28
N PHE A 279 2.79 -9.69 19.41
CA PHE A 279 2.59 -8.41 20.07
C PHE A 279 3.27 -8.42 21.46
N PRO A 280 4.48 -7.85 21.59
CA PRO A 280 5.27 -7.96 22.82
C PRO A 280 4.50 -7.55 24.08
N GLY A 281 4.55 -8.37 25.13
CA GLY A 281 3.79 -8.14 26.36
C GLY A 281 2.35 -8.67 26.32
N HIS A 282 1.92 -9.30 25.23
CA HIS A 282 0.60 -9.90 25.09
C HIS A 282 0.69 -11.38 24.67
N SER A 283 -0.34 -12.16 24.99
CA SER A 283 -0.46 -13.58 24.60
C SER A 283 -1.14 -13.78 23.24
N PHE A 284 -1.60 -12.70 22.61
CA PHE A 284 -2.29 -12.72 21.32
C PHE A 284 -1.46 -12.01 20.25
N GLU A 285 -1.78 -12.30 18.99
CA GLU A 285 -1.19 -11.62 17.84
C GLU A 285 -2.02 -10.41 17.42
N VAL A 286 -1.34 -9.30 17.14
CA VAL A 286 -1.96 -8.09 16.59
C VAL A 286 -1.90 -8.15 15.08
N LEU A 287 -2.89 -7.60 14.38
CA LEU A 287 -2.80 -7.47 12.93
C LEU A 287 -1.64 -6.51 12.57
N SER A 288 -0.92 -6.77 11.48
CA SER A 288 0.21 -5.96 11.01
C SER A 288 -0.20 -4.60 10.43
N MET A 289 -0.94 -3.83 11.21
CA MET A 289 -1.42 -2.50 10.87
C MET A 289 -1.42 -1.56 12.08
N ASP A 290 -1.04 -0.31 11.82
CA ASP A 290 -0.92 0.74 12.83
C ASP A 290 -2.21 0.97 13.64
N TYR A 291 -3.36 1.02 12.98
CA TYR A 291 -4.66 1.16 13.62
C TYR A 291 -4.95 0.00 14.59
N ASN A 292 -4.58 -1.23 14.22
CA ASN A 292 -4.80 -2.40 15.08
C ASN A 292 -3.91 -2.37 16.31
N ILE A 293 -2.67 -1.89 16.20
CA ILE A 293 -1.79 -1.69 17.36
C ILE A 293 -2.36 -0.57 18.24
N LEU A 294 -2.76 0.56 17.65
CA LEU A 294 -3.42 1.67 18.34
C LEU A 294 -4.64 1.19 19.13
N ALA A 295 -5.54 0.46 18.47
CA ALA A 295 -6.77 -0.02 19.06
C ALA A 295 -6.53 -0.90 20.30
N ASN A 296 -5.47 -1.70 20.29
CA ASN A 296 -5.10 -2.55 21.42
C ASN A 296 -4.36 -1.81 22.54
N GLN A 297 -3.54 -0.80 22.21
CA GLN A 297 -2.79 -0.03 23.21
C GLN A 297 -3.64 1.02 23.92
N SER A 298 -4.49 1.72 23.16
CA SER A 298 -5.17 2.95 23.58
C SER A 298 -6.70 2.86 23.52
N HIS A 299 -7.24 1.67 23.28
CA HIS A 299 -8.69 1.45 23.11
C HIS A 299 -9.30 2.36 22.04
N ALA A 300 -8.62 2.45 20.89
CA ALA A 300 -8.98 3.29 19.73
C ALA A 300 -8.93 4.81 19.99
N SER A 301 -8.37 5.27 21.11
CA SER A 301 -8.15 6.70 21.34
C SER A 301 -6.97 7.20 20.51
N THR A 302 -7.19 8.25 19.72
CA THR A 302 -6.14 8.90 18.91
C THR A 302 -5.41 10.02 19.66
N LYS A 303 -5.81 10.29 20.92
CA LYS A 303 -5.26 11.35 21.79
C LYS A 303 -5.18 10.88 23.25
N ALA A 304 -4.65 9.69 23.47
CA ALA A 304 -4.45 9.13 24.80
C ALA A 304 -3.34 9.87 25.60
N PRO A 305 -3.20 9.66 26.92
CA PRO A 305 -2.18 10.35 27.71
C PRO A 305 -0.74 10.15 27.19
N PRO A 306 0.04 11.24 26.93
CA PRO A 306 1.38 11.15 26.36
C PRO A 306 2.41 10.36 27.18
N ALA A 307 2.16 10.15 28.48
CA ALA A 307 3.03 9.35 29.34
C ALA A 307 3.23 7.92 28.83
N ASN A 308 2.27 7.37 28.07
CA ASN A 308 2.35 6.03 27.51
C ASN A 308 3.12 5.96 26.17
N TYR A 309 3.25 7.09 25.48
CA TYR A 309 3.72 7.15 24.09
C TYR A 309 5.11 6.51 23.88
N PRO A 310 6.13 6.72 24.73
CA PRO A 310 7.43 6.09 24.52
C PRO A 310 7.37 4.57 24.55
N GLY A 311 6.64 3.99 25.51
CA GLY A 311 6.49 2.53 25.63
C GLY A 311 5.68 1.94 24.48
N TRP A 312 4.59 2.60 24.10
CA TRP A 312 3.74 2.18 22.98
C TRP A 312 4.45 2.24 21.64
N ARG A 313 5.26 3.27 21.40
CA ARG A 313 6.09 3.38 20.20
C ARG A 313 7.06 2.21 20.08
N THR A 314 7.78 1.89 21.16
CA THR A 314 8.72 0.77 21.19
C THR A 314 8.00 -0.56 20.97
N GLN A 315 6.90 -0.82 21.68
CA GLN A 315 6.11 -2.05 21.53
C GLN A 315 5.58 -2.21 20.09
N ALA A 316 5.15 -1.13 19.45
CA ALA A 316 4.68 -1.14 18.07
C ALA A 316 5.81 -1.49 17.09
N ALA A 317 6.99 -0.87 17.23
CA ALA A 317 8.15 -1.17 16.39
C ALA A 317 8.60 -2.62 16.57
N ASP A 318 8.67 -3.08 17.82
CA ASP A 318 9.09 -4.45 18.16
C ASP A 318 8.10 -5.49 17.65
N ALA A 319 6.80 -5.19 17.60
CA ALA A 319 5.80 -6.08 16.99
C ALA A 319 6.09 -6.30 15.49
N TYR A 320 6.32 -5.23 14.73
CA TYR A 320 6.65 -5.33 13.31
C TYR A 320 7.98 -6.08 13.08
N ILE A 321 9.00 -5.77 13.88
CA ILE A 321 10.32 -6.45 13.79
C ILE A 321 10.18 -7.93 14.14
N ALA A 322 9.38 -8.29 15.14
CA ALA A 322 9.12 -9.69 15.49
C ALA A 322 8.37 -10.42 14.36
N GLY A 323 7.40 -9.77 13.71
CA GLY A 323 6.73 -10.28 12.52
C GLY A 323 7.70 -10.55 11.36
N PHE A 324 8.60 -9.61 11.07
CA PHE A 324 9.65 -9.78 10.06
C PHE A 324 10.58 -10.95 10.40
N LYS A 325 11.13 -10.99 11.62
CA LYS A 325 12.06 -12.06 12.05
C LYS A 325 11.42 -13.43 11.95
N ARG A 326 10.18 -13.57 12.42
CA ARG A 326 9.44 -14.84 12.35
C ARG A 326 9.39 -15.36 10.91
N ALA A 327 8.98 -14.54 9.93
CA ALA A 327 8.95 -14.98 8.54
C ALA A 327 10.36 -15.24 7.97
N TYR A 328 11.30 -14.31 8.20
CA TYR A 328 12.65 -14.35 7.64
C TYR A 328 13.45 -15.59 8.07
N GLU A 329 13.31 -15.99 9.33
CA GLU A 329 14.03 -17.10 9.94
C GLU A 329 13.30 -18.45 9.78
N THR A 330 12.09 -18.45 9.20
CA THR A 330 11.26 -19.66 9.08
C THR A 330 10.71 -19.87 7.67
N ASN A 331 9.42 -19.62 7.43
CA ASN A 331 8.67 -20.02 6.25
C ASN A 331 8.83 -19.07 5.06
N ARG A 332 9.52 -17.92 5.22
CA ARG A 332 9.70 -16.87 4.20
C ARG A 332 8.39 -16.32 3.63
N ALA A 333 7.27 -16.47 4.33
CA ALA A 333 6.00 -15.88 3.92
C ALA A 333 6.17 -14.35 3.73
N PRO A 334 5.54 -13.74 2.71
CA PRO A 334 5.60 -12.29 2.52
C PRO A 334 5.09 -11.56 3.76
N PHE A 335 5.72 -10.44 4.10
CA PHE A 335 5.38 -9.64 5.27
C PHE A 335 4.65 -8.35 4.84
N PHE A 336 3.32 -8.34 4.95
CA PHE A 336 2.47 -7.21 4.58
C PHE A 336 2.24 -6.25 5.75
N ILE A 337 2.50 -4.96 5.59
CA ILE A 337 2.32 -3.94 6.63
C ILE A 337 1.38 -2.85 6.09
N GLY A 338 0.24 -2.65 6.75
CA GLY A 338 -0.74 -1.63 6.40
C GLY A 338 -0.68 -0.43 7.34
N ASN A 339 -0.72 0.79 6.81
CA ASN A 339 -0.54 2.00 7.61
C ASN A 339 -1.44 3.13 7.10
N HIS A 340 -1.56 4.19 7.89
CA HIS A 340 -2.29 5.41 7.57
C HIS A 340 -1.38 6.62 7.78
N PHE A 341 -1.50 7.65 6.94
CA PHE A 341 -0.77 8.92 7.12
C PHE A 341 -1.37 9.77 8.24
N GLU A 342 -1.20 9.29 9.47
CA GLU A 342 -1.91 9.77 10.65
C GLU A 342 -0.95 10.10 11.80
N GLN A 343 -1.30 11.12 12.56
CA GLN A 343 -0.54 11.56 13.74
C GLN A 343 -1.17 11.05 15.06
N TRP A 344 -1.88 9.94 15.00
CA TRP A 344 -2.54 9.37 16.17
C TRP A 344 -1.56 9.14 17.33
N ASN A 345 -2.00 9.49 18.53
CA ASN A 345 -1.21 9.43 19.75
C ASN A 345 0.17 10.10 19.61
N GLY A 346 0.22 11.27 18.97
CA GLY A 346 1.46 12.03 18.77
C GLY A 346 2.37 11.49 17.68
N GLY A 347 1.86 10.68 16.75
CA GLY A 347 2.61 10.15 15.61
C GLY A 347 3.48 8.93 15.93
N ILE A 348 3.32 8.33 17.11
CA ILE A 348 4.14 7.19 17.55
C ILE A 348 4.10 5.99 16.60
N TYR A 349 2.99 5.79 15.90
CA TYR A 349 2.85 4.65 14.99
C TYR A 349 3.67 4.86 13.71
N MET A 350 3.77 6.10 13.21
CA MET A 350 4.62 6.41 12.06
C MET A 350 6.10 6.28 12.41
N ASP A 351 6.49 6.72 13.62
CA ASP A 351 7.85 6.49 14.11
C ASP A 351 8.17 5.01 14.24
N ALA A 352 7.22 4.21 14.74
CA ALA A 352 7.38 2.76 14.88
C ALA A 352 7.52 2.06 13.52
N VAL A 353 6.73 2.47 12.52
CA VAL A 353 6.81 1.95 11.15
C VAL A 353 8.15 2.32 10.52
N GLU A 354 8.61 3.57 10.66
CA GLU A 354 9.94 3.96 10.17
C GLU A 354 11.06 3.16 10.86
N GLN A 355 10.97 2.93 12.17
CA GLN A 355 11.96 2.12 12.89
C GLN A 355 12.00 0.68 12.35
N ALA A 356 10.85 0.06 12.13
CA ALA A 356 10.76 -1.27 11.54
C ALA A 356 11.28 -1.29 10.09
N PHE A 357 10.94 -0.28 9.29
CA PHE A 357 11.43 -0.12 7.92
C PHE A 357 12.97 -0.06 7.89
N LYS A 358 13.57 0.81 8.72
CA LYS A 358 15.02 0.96 8.83
C LYS A 358 15.70 -0.32 9.34
N TYR A 359 15.02 -1.08 10.21
CA TYR A 359 15.51 -2.40 10.63
C TYR A 359 15.59 -3.37 9.45
N VAL A 360 14.51 -3.51 8.68
CA VAL A 360 14.45 -4.39 7.51
C VAL A 360 15.48 -3.97 6.44
N ALA A 361 15.58 -2.67 6.16
CA ALA A 361 16.57 -2.13 5.23
C ALA A 361 18.00 -2.41 5.68
N ARG A 362 18.30 -2.27 6.97
CA ARG A 362 19.62 -2.61 7.52
C ARG A 362 19.96 -4.09 7.39
N GLU A 363 18.98 -4.99 7.55
CA GLU A 363 19.21 -6.41 7.31
C GLU A 363 19.52 -6.67 5.82
N LYS A 364 18.79 -6.04 4.89
CA LYS A 364 19.09 -6.06 3.44
C LYS A 364 20.53 -5.59 3.18
N GLU A 365 20.94 -4.46 3.76
CA GLU A 365 22.28 -3.87 3.60
C GLU A 365 23.41 -4.76 4.15
N LYS A 366 23.12 -5.58 5.17
CA LYS A 366 24.07 -6.60 5.69
C LYS A 366 24.18 -7.84 4.80
N GLY A 367 23.38 -7.94 3.74
CA GLY A 367 23.36 -9.06 2.81
C GLY A 367 22.23 -10.07 3.03
N ALA A 368 21.22 -9.74 3.84
CA ALA A 368 20.00 -10.54 3.90
C ALA A 368 19.26 -10.49 2.55
N ASP A 369 18.79 -11.64 2.06
CA ASP A 369 17.95 -11.69 0.84
C ASP A 369 16.53 -11.19 1.16
N VAL A 370 16.39 -9.87 1.14
CA VAL A 370 15.19 -9.11 1.48
C VAL A 370 14.83 -8.18 0.32
N ARG A 371 13.54 -8.16 -0.04
CA ARG A 371 12.99 -7.33 -1.11
C ARG A 371 11.86 -6.48 -0.56
N ILE A 372 12.06 -5.16 -0.53
CA ILE A 372 11.05 -4.19 -0.10
C ILE A 372 10.32 -3.67 -1.35
N VAL A 373 9.16 -4.24 -1.65
CA VAL A 373 8.48 -4.11 -2.94
C VAL A 373 7.01 -3.73 -2.81
N SER A 374 6.40 -3.25 -3.90
CA SER A 374 4.96 -3.05 -3.96
C SER A 374 4.18 -4.36 -4.08
N PHE A 375 2.86 -4.32 -3.89
CA PHE A 375 2.00 -5.49 -4.06
C PHE A 375 2.00 -6.02 -5.49
N ARG A 376 1.97 -5.14 -6.49
CA ARG A 376 2.06 -5.48 -7.92
C ARG A 376 3.38 -6.17 -8.23
N GLN A 377 4.50 -5.64 -7.76
CA GLN A 377 5.82 -6.23 -7.98
C GLN A 377 5.92 -7.62 -7.33
N PHE A 378 5.32 -7.79 -6.15
CA PHE A 378 5.22 -9.10 -5.52
C PHE A 378 4.31 -10.06 -6.30
N ALA A 379 3.15 -9.61 -6.81
CA ALA A 379 2.29 -10.40 -7.67
C ALA A 379 2.98 -10.81 -8.98
N ASP A 380 3.79 -9.93 -9.56
CA ASP A 380 4.61 -10.22 -10.74
C ASP A 380 5.63 -11.32 -10.45
N TRP A 381 6.23 -11.33 -9.25
CA TRP A 381 7.12 -12.42 -8.83
C TRP A 381 6.38 -13.74 -8.60
N LEU A 382 5.19 -13.72 -8.01
CA LEU A 382 4.38 -14.92 -7.81
C LEU A 382 3.97 -15.56 -9.13
N ASP A 383 3.60 -14.76 -10.14
CA ASP A 383 3.08 -15.25 -11.40
C ASP A 383 4.10 -15.99 -12.28
N VAL A 384 5.41 -15.77 -12.05
CA VAL A 384 6.45 -16.52 -12.77
C VAL A 384 6.85 -17.82 -12.06
N GLN A 385 6.36 -18.08 -10.85
CA GLN A 385 6.66 -19.31 -10.12
C GLN A 385 5.87 -20.49 -10.70
N LYS A 386 6.49 -21.67 -10.64
CA LYS A 386 5.80 -22.92 -10.97
C LYS A 386 4.68 -23.19 -9.94
N PRO A 387 3.48 -23.62 -10.35
CA PRO A 387 2.38 -23.90 -9.43
C PRO A 387 2.75 -24.88 -8.29
N GLU A 388 3.62 -25.85 -8.57
CA GLU A 388 4.07 -26.85 -7.58
C GLU A 388 4.97 -26.24 -6.51
N VAL A 389 5.79 -25.25 -6.88
CA VAL A 389 6.63 -24.48 -5.94
C VAL A 389 5.73 -23.67 -5.02
N LEU A 390 4.77 -22.93 -5.57
CA LEU A 390 3.82 -22.15 -4.78
C LEU A 390 3.00 -23.04 -3.83
N THR A 391 2.54 -24.19 -4.30
CA THR A 391 1.82 -25.17 -3.49
C THR A 391 2.68 -25.68 -2.32
N LYS A 392 3.98 -25.93 -2.54
CA LYS A 392 4.90 -26.28 -1.45
C LYS A 392 5.07 -25.12 -0.47
N LEU A 393 5.26 -23.90 -0.93
CA LEU A 393 5.41 -22.73 -0.06
C LEU A 393 4.15 -22.51 0.80
N GLN A 394 2.96 -22.66 0.22
CA GLN A 394 1.66 -22.54 0.89
C GLN A 394 1.39 -23.61 1.95
N LYS A 395 2.10 -24.74 1.94
CA LYS A 395 1.97 -25.79 2.96
C LYS A 395 2.67 -25.44 4.28
N LEU A 396 3.61 -24.49 4.26
CA LEU A 396 4.34 -24.10 5.48
C LEU A 396 3.42 -23.30 6.41
N GLY A 397 3.34 -23.75 7.66
CA GLY A 397 2.69 -23.10 8.78
C GLY A 397 3.33 -21.77 9.18
N VAL A 398 2.67 -21.04 10.07
CA VAL A 398 3.23 -19.83 10.69
C VAL A 398 4.46 -20.22 11.51
N GLY A 399 5.61 -19.60 11.24
CA GLY A 399 6.83 -19.90 11.98
C GLY A 399 7.46 -21.26 11.63
N GLU A 400 6.95 -21.97 10.62
CA GLU A 400 7.45 -23.29 10.26
C GLU A 400 8.72 -23.19 9.41
N GLN A 401 9.79 -23.87 9.86
CA GLN A 401 10.97 -24.09 9.03
C GLN A 401 10.77 -25.31 8.13
N PRO A 402 11.17 -25.26 6.85
CA PRO A 402 11.07 -26.42 5.98
C PRO A 402 11.96 -27.56 6.51
N ALA A 403 11.37 -28.74 6.70
CA ALA A 403 12.10 -29.92 7.15
C ALA A 403 13.27 -30.25 6.21
N GLY A 404 14.48 -30.40 6.76
CA GLY A 404 15.69 -30.63 5.97
C GLY A 404 16.22 -29.40 5.22
N GLY A 405 15.67 -28.21 5.47
CA GLY A 405 16.08 -26.94 4.87
C GLY A 405 15.53 -26.71 3.45
N TRP A 406 15.68 -25.47 2.97
CA TRP A 406 15.15 -25.03 1.67
C TRP A 406 15.63 -25.86 0.48
N LYS A 407 16.92 -26.26 0.50
CA LYS A 407 17.52 -27.08 -0.56
C LYS A 407 16.81 -28.41 -0.75
N SER A 408 16.46 -29.08 0.34
CA SER A 408 15.72 -30.35 0.31
C SER A 408 14.26 -30.09 -0.07
N TYR A 409 13.61 -29.16 0.64
CA TYR A 409 12.17 -28.92 0.50
C TYR A 409 11.76 -28.51 -0.93
N LEU A 410 12.55 -27.65 -1.58
CA LEU A 410 12.28 -27.16 -2.93
C LEU A 410 13.12 -27.87 -4.01
N GLY A 411 13.98 -28.83 -3.67
CA GLY A 411 14.86 -29.54 -4.60
C GLY A 411 14.13 -30.53 -5.53
N ASP A 412 13.16 -31.28 -5.00
CA ASP A 412 12.51 -32.40 -5.72
C ASP A 412 11.33 -31.99 -6.62
N THR A 413 11.26 -30.74 -7.10
CA THR A 413 10.15 -30.31 -7.96
C THR A 413 10.28 -30.80 -9.42
N SER A 414 11.38 -31.48 -9.78
CA SER A 414 11.67 -31.98 -11.13
C SER A 414 11.28 -33.45 -11.38
N THR A 415 11.03 -34.25 -10.35
CA THR A 415 10.91 -35.72 -10.48
C THR A 415 9.47 -36.24 -10.64
N ASN A 416 8.44 -35.43 -10.39
CA ASN A 416 7.04 -35.86 -10.48
C ASN A 416 6.35 -35.58 -11.83
N ALA A 417 7.02 -34.90 -12.77
CA ALA A 417 6.46 -34.66 -14.11
C ALA A 417 6.65 -35.86 -15.06
N THR A 418 7.57 -36.78 -14.77
CA THR A 418 7.91 -37.92 -15.63
C THR A 418 7.17 -39.21 -15.28
N SER A 419 6.49 -39.29 -14.12
CA SER A 419 5.73 -40.49 -13.72
C SER A 419 4.29 -40.52 -14.22
N SER A 420 3.75 -39.39 -14.68
CA SER A 420 2.39 -39.33 -15.28
C SER A 420 2.37 -39.61 -16.78
N ALA A 421 3.50 -39.49 -17.49
CA ALA A 421 3.59 -39.74 -18.93
C ALA A 421 3.79 -41.23 -19.29
N THR A 422 4.27 -42.06 -18.36
CA THR A 422 4.48 -43.50 -18.59
C THR A 422 3.29 -44.38 -18.20
N ALA A 423 2.32 -43.85 -17.46
CA ALA A 423 1.10 -44.59 -17.11
C ALA A 423 0.03 -44.59 -18.21
N SER A 424 0.14 -43.71 -19.21
CA SER A 424 -0.83 -43.59 -20.33
C SER A 424 -0.45 -44.42 -21.56
N ALA A 425 0.68 -45.13 -21.54
CA ALA A 425 1.18 -45.90 -22.69
C ALA A 425 0.95 -47.42 -22.57
N ASN A 426 0.32 -47.89 -21.49
CA ASN A 426 0.06 -49.30 -21.22
C ASN A 426 -1.39 -49.56 -20.75
N SER A 427 -2.38 -48.99 -21.44
CA SER A 427 -3.80 -49.35 -21.24
C SER A 427 -4.58 -49.32 -22.54
#